data_AF-A0A2E8XHB4-F1
#
_entry.id   AF-A0A2E8XHB4-F1
#
_cell.length_a   1.000
_cell.length_b   1.000
_cell.length_c   1.000
_cell.angle_alpha   90.00
_cell.angle_beta   90.00
_cell.angle_gamma   90.00
#
_symmetry.space_group_name_H-M   'P 1'
#
loop_
_entity.id
_entity.type
_entity.pdbx_description
1 polymer ?
#
loop_
_entity_poly.entity_id
_entity_poly.type
_entity_poly.pdbx_seq_one_letter_code
_entity_poly.pdbx_strand_id
1 'polypeptide(L)' 'MSSRVMASKAAKKESVVNTRDDLAEHIEAFLKAGGKVQQIPSGVSGQTSTSGPRQIVLSHKTS' A
#
# COMPACT_ATOMS: atom_id res chain seq x y z
N MET A 1 -41.43 -10.35 -22.95
CA MET A 1 -41.58 -10.30 -21.48
C MET A 1 -40.25 -9.89 -20.89
N SER A 2 -40.25 -8.76 -20.19
CA SER A 2 -39.09 -7.93 -19.81
C SER A 2 -38.20 -8.51 -18.71
N SER A 3 -36.90 -8.29 -18.92
CA SER A 3 -35.78 -8.06 -17.98
C SER A 3 -35.66 -8.88 -16.69
N ARG A 4 -34.66 -9.76 -16.70
CA ARG A 4 -33.86 -10.21 -15.56
C ARG A 4 -33.19 -8.98 -14.89
N VAL A 5 -33.51 -8.70 -13.63
CA VAL A 5 -32.73 -7.80 -12.77
C VAL A 5 -31.99 -8.66 -11.75
N MET A 6 -30.75 -9.02 -12.06
CA MET A 6 -29.80 -9.45 -11.04
C MET A 6 -29.18 -8.19 -10.45
N ALA A 7 -29.75 -7.70 -9.37
CA ALA A 7 -29.06 -6.74 -8.51
C ALA A 7 -28.02 -7.52 -7.70
N SER A 8 -26.79 -7.64 -8.21
CA SER A 8 -25.64 -7.93 -7.36
C SER A 8 -25.42 -6.71 -6.48
N LYS A 9 -26.18 -6.65 -5.37
CA LYS A 9 -25.85 -5.77 -4.26
C LYS A 9 -24.46 -6.20 -3.80
N ALA A 10 -23.43 -5.48 -4.23
CA ALA A 10 -22.17 -5.48 -3.54
C ALA A 10 -22.49 -5.08 -2.10
N ALA A 11 -22.63 -6.08 -1.24
CA ALA A 11 -22.75 -5.88 0.19
C ALA A 11 -21.54 -5.04 0.55
N LYS A 12 -21.80 -3.83 1.07
CA LYS A 12 -20.76 -3.04 1.70
C LYS A 12 -20.21 -3.97 2.78
N LYS A 13 -19.03 -4.55 2.55
CA LYS A 13 -18.40 -5.39 3.58
C LYS A 13 -18.27 -4.48 4.79
N GLU A 14 -19.04 -4.79 5.82
CA GLU A 14 -18.88 -4.19 7.13
C GLU A 14 -17.41 -4.24 7.48
N SER A 15 -16.90 -3.18 8.10
CA SER A 15 -15.53 -3.12 8.59
C SER A 15 -15.32 -4.29 9.54
N VAL A 16 -14.73 -5.37 9.04
CA VAL A 16 -14.39 -6.54 9.86
C VAL A 16 -13.45 -6.04 10.94
N VAL A 17 -13.90 -6.10 12.19
CA VAL A 17 -13.07 -5.86 13.36
C VAL A 17 -12.14 -7.07 13.45
N ASN A 18 -11.05 -7.06 12.70
CA ASN A 18 -10.07 -8.14 12.72
C ASN A 18 -9.34 -8.10 14.06
N THR A 19 -9.55 -9.13 14.87
CA THR A 19 -8.78 -9.36 16.10
C THR A 19 -7.43 -10.00 15.75
N ARG A 20 -6.49 -10.01 16.70
CA ARG A 20 -5.18 -10.64 16.48
C ARG A 20 -5.31 -12.13 16.14
N ASP A 21 -6.31 -12.79 16.71
CA ASP A 21 -6.57 -14.21 16.51
C ASP A 21 -7.05 -14.48 15.08
N ASP A 22 -7.95 -13.65 14.54
CA ASP A 22 -8.40 -13.74 13.14
C ASP A 22 -7.21 -13.64 12.17
N LEU A 23 -6.28 -12.72 12.42
CA LEU A 23 -5.11 -12.54 11.55
C LEU A 23 -4.20 -13.77 11.55
N ALA A 24 -4.03 -14.44 12.69
CA ALA A 24 -3.23 -15.65 12.79
C ALA A 24 -3.81 -16.78 11.93
N GLU A 25 -5.12 -17.02 12.03
CA GLU A 25 -5.81 -18.05 11.24
C GLU A 25 -5.69 -17.81 9.73
N HIS A 26 -5.82 -16.54 9.30
CA HIS A 26 -5.70 -16.19 7.88
C HIS A 26 -4.27 -16.37 7.36
N ILE A 27 -3.26 -16.06 8.19
CA ILE A 27 -1.85 -16.27 7.84
C ILE A 27 -1.55 -17.76 7.73
N GLU A 28 -2.02 -18.58 8.67
CA GLU A 28 -1.84 -20.03 8.64
C GLU A 28 -2.48 -20.67 7.40
N ALA A 29 -3.72 -20.28 7.09
CA ALA A 29 -4.42 -20.75 5.90
C ALA A 29 -3.68 -20.37 4.61
N PHE A 30 -3.15 -19.14 4.54
CA PHE A 30 -2.36 -18.67 3.40
C PHE A 30 -1.05 -19.46 3.21
N LEU A 31 -0.32 -19.72 4.29
CA LEU A 31 0.92 -20.50 4.25
C LEU A 31 0.65 -21.96 3.89
N LYS A 32 -0.41 -22.57 4.45
CA LYS A 32 -0.82 -23.95 4.15
C LYS A 32 -1.25 -24.15 2.70
N ALA A 33 -1.84 -23.12 2.08
CA ALA A 33 -2.16 -23.11 0.65
C ALA A 33 -0.92 -23.03 -0.27
N GLY A 34 0.29 -22.97 0.29
CA GLY A 34 1.54 -22.84 -0.45
C GLY A 34 1.88 -21.40 -0.84
N GLY A 35 1.16 -20.41 -0.28
CA GLY A 35 1.47 -19.00 -0.43
C GLY A 35 2.80 -18.65 0.24
N LYS A 36 3.54 -17.69 -0.34
CA LYS A 36 4.79 -17.19 0.23
C LYS A 36 4.60 -15.73 0.63
N VAL A 37 4.96 -15.40 1.88
CA VAL A 37 4.99 -14.00 2.32
C VAL A 37 6.21 -13.35 1.72
N GLN A 38 5.99 -12.28 0.94
CA GLN A 38 7.09 -11.53 0.35
C GLN A 38 7.64 -10.55 1.38
N GLN A 39 8.90 -10.74 1.75
CA GLN A 39 9.61 -9.77 2.57
C GLN A 39 10.09 -8.64 1.66
N ILE A 40 9.58 -7.43 1.89
CA ILE A 40 10.07 -6.23 1.22
C ILE A 40 11.34 -5.80 1.97
N PRO A 41 12.50 -5.68 1.28
CA PRO A 41 13.72 -5.16 1.91
C PRO A 41 13.44 -3.78 2.52
N SER A 42 13.76 -3.60 3.80
CA SER A 42 13.62 -2.32 4.47
C SER A 42 14.72 -1.37 3.98
N GLY A 43 14.37 -0.53 3.01
CA GLY A 43 15.22 0.53 2.46
C GLY A 43 14.33 1.61 1.86
N VAL A 44 14.82 2.86 1.83
CA VAL A 44 14.04 3.99 1.30
C VAL A 44 13.98 3.90 -0.22
N SER A 45 13.09 3.06 -0.74
CA SER A 45 12.74 3.01 -2.16
C SER A 45 12.27 4.40 -2.60
N GLY A 46 13.10 5.09 -3.38
CA GLY A 46 12.81 6.42 -3.91
C GLY A 46 13.58 7.59 -3.29
N GLN A 47 14.36 7.40 -2.22
CA GLN A 47 15.17 8.51 -1.69
C GLN A 47 16.48 8.63 -2.46
N THR A 48 16.46 9.44 -3.52
CA THR A 48 17.69 10.02 -4.03
C THR A 48 18.23 10.97 -2.97
N SER A 49 19.30 10.59 -2.28
CA SER A 49 20.07 11.54 -1.48
C SER A 49 20.72 12.51 -2.46
N THR A 50 20.00 13.57 -2.85
CA THR A 50 20.59 14.67 -3.60
C THR A 50 21.38 15.53 -2.63
N SER A 51 22.52 15.01 -2.16
CA SER A 51 23.61 15.87 -1.68
C SER A 51 24.28 16.54 -2.88
N GLY A 52 23.51 17.32 -3.64
CA GLY A 52 24.03 18.23 -4.65
C GLY A 52 24.48 19.54 -3.98
N PRO A 53 25.39 20.32 -4.60
CA PRO A 53 25.92 21.54 -4.01
C PRO A 53 24.79 22.53 -3.70
N ARG A 54 24.59 22.86 -2.42
CA ARG A 54 23.63 23.86 -1.94
C ARG A 54 24.21 25.29 -2.06
N GLN A 55 24.95 25.59 -3.12
CA GLN A 55 25.53 26.92 -3.30
C GLN A 55 24.75 27.68 -4.37
N ILE A 56 23.96 28.65 -3.92
CA ILE A 56 23.33 29.65 -4.78
C ILE A 56 24.21 30.90 -4.71
N VAL A 57 24.83 31.32 -5.82
CA VAL A 57 25.61 32.56 -5.87
C VAL A 57 24.65 33.71 -6.14
N LEU A 58 24.36 34.50 -5.11
CA LEU A 58 23.47 35.66 -5.21
C LEU A 58 24.30 36.95 -5.36
N SER A 59 24.75 37.24 -6.58
CA SER A 59 25.40 38.53 -6.85
C SER A 59 25.10 39.06 -8.24
N HIS A 60 24.05 39.87 -8.35
CA HIS A 60 24.00 41.02 -9.23
C HIS A 60 23.50 42.21 -8.42
N LYS A 61 24.43 42.97 -7.83
CA LYS A 61 24.14 44.34 -7.41
C LYS A 61 24.22 45.19 -8.67
N THR A 62 23.09 45.46 -9.32
CA THR A 62 23.01 46.55 -10.29
C THR A 62 22.81 47.85 -9.50
N SER A 63 23.82 48.72 -9.60
CA SER A 63 23.77 50.12 -9.19
C SER A 63 22.78 50.92 -10.04
#